data_AF-A0AAE2YGJ2-F1
#
_entry.id   AF-A0AAE2YGJ2-F1
#
_cell.length_a   1.000
_cell.length_b   1.000
_cell.length_c   1.000
_cell.angle_alpha   90.00
_cell.angle_beta   90.00
_cell.angle_gamma   90.00
#
_symmetry.space_group_name_H-M   'P 1'
#
loop_
_entity.id
_entity.type
_entity.pdbx_description
1 polymer ?
#
loop_
_entity_poly.entity_id
_entity_poly.type
_entity_poly.pdbx_seq_one_letter_code
_entity_poly.pdbx_strand_id
1 'polypeptide(L)'
;MGLIERVKSLFKKITGAPPPIPKPPITPEEEEEISNLKKVLEELKAKKEEINLELKKLDADFLLGKIDARKRDQNYIKLMRETMKINREITAIRQRIISLGGVIEI
;
A
#
# COMPACT_ATOMS: atom_id res chain seq x y z
N MET A 1 -35.08 6.07 -25.53
CA MET A 1 -35.32 6.93 -24.35
C MET A 1 -36.32 6.22 -23.45
N GLY A 2 -35.81 5.38 -22.55
CA GLY A 2 -36.62 4.43 -21.77
C GLY A 2 -37.04 5.01 -20.42
N LEU A 3 -38.19 4.55 -19.91
CA LEU A 3 -38.76 4.93 -18.61
C LEU A 3 -37.76 4.89 -17.44
N ILE A 4 -36.73 4.05 -17.53
CA ILE A 4 -35.70 3.85 -16.50
C ILE A 4 -34.85 5.11 -16.27
N GLU A 5 -34.60 5.93 -17.32
CA GLU A 5 -33.82 7.18 -17.19
C GLU A 5 -34.58 8.24 -16.39
N ARG A 6 -35.91 8.30 -16.53
CA ARG A 6 -36.76 9.24 -15.77
C ARG A 6 -36.83 8.91 -14.28
N VAL A 7 -36.78 7.63 -13.92
CA VAL A 7 -36.79 7.21 -12.50
C VAL A 7 -35.47 7.58 -11.82
N LYS A 8 -34.33 7.41 -12.50
CA LYS A 8 -33.02 7.87 -11.99
C LYS A 8 -32.98 9.39 -11.76
N SER A 9 -33.59 10.19 -12.65
CA SER A 9 -33.62 11.64 -12.48
C SER A 9 -34.52 12.10 -11.33
N LEU A 10 -35.60 11.37 -11.04
CA LEU A 10 -36.47 11.66 -9.89
C LEU A 10 -35.78 11.35 -8.55
N PHE A 11 -35.07 10.23 -8.43
CA PHE A 11 -34.34 9.91 -7.20
C PHE A 11 -33.22 10.92 -6.90
N LYS A 12 -32.53 11.42 -7.94
CA LYS A 12 -31.47 12.43 -7.79
C LYS A 12 -31.97 13.78 -7.26
N LYS A 13 -33.26 14.09 -7.43
CA LYS A 13 -33.89 15.32 -6.91
C LYS A 13 -34.34 15.22 -5.45
N ILE A 14 -34.60 14.00 -4.96
CA ILE A 14 -35.14 13.77 -3.60
C ILE A 14 -34.00 13.71 -2.58
N THR A 15 -32.83 13.20 -2.96
CA THR A 15 -31.62 13.29 -2.14
C THR A 15 -30.99 14.66 -2.36
N GLY A 16 -31.32 15.63 -1.50
CA GLY A 16 -30.67 16.94 -1.39
C GLY A 16 -29.21 16.82 -0.92
N ALA A 17 -28.44 15.95 -1.56
CA ALA A 17 -27.01 15.86 -1.35
C ALA A 17 -26.41 17.18 -1.84
N PRO A 18 -25.67 17.91 -0.98
CA PRO A 18 -24.95 19.09 -1.42
C PRO A 18 -24.07 18.72 -2.62
N PRO A 19 -23.91 19.64 -3.59
CA PRO A 19 -23.05 19.40 -4.74
C PRO A 19 -21.68 18.89 -4.25
N PRO A 20 -21.09 17.88 -4.91
CA PRO A 20 -19.79 17.36 -4.50
C PRO A 20 -18.82 18.53 -4.42
N ILE A 21 -18.30 18.79 -3.22
CA ILE A 21 -17.26 19.80 -3.02
C ILE A 21 -16.10 19.37 -3.93
N PRO A 22 -15.73 20.18 -4.94
CA PRO A 22 -14.58 19.84 -5.76
C PRO A 22 -13.38 19.73 -4.82
N LYS A 23 -12.72 18.57 -4.83
CA LYS A 23 -11.45 18.43 -4.14
C LYS A 23 -10.54 19.55 -4.64
N PRO A 24 -9.85 20.29 -3.75
CA PRO A 24 -8.91 21.31 -4.20
C PRO A 24 -7.92 20.67 -5.19
N PRO A 25 -7.57 21.36 -6.28
CA PRO A 25 -6.56 20.86 -7.21
C PRO A 25 -5.26 20.63 -6.43
N ILE A 26 -4.62 19.50 -6.70
CA ILE A 26 -3.31 19.15 -6.13
C ILE A 26 -2.34 20.25 -6.55
N THR A 27 -1.66 20.84 -5.58
CA THR A 27 -0.61 21.84 -5.85
C THR A 27 0.65 21.16 -6.40
N PRO A 28 1.51 21.87 -7.14
CA PRO A 28 2.77 21.29 -7.67
C PRO A 28 3.68 20.71 -6.57
N GLU A 29 3.65 21.30 -5.37
CA GLU A 29 4.38 20.83 -4.19
C GLU A 29 3.85 19.46 -3.71
N GLU A 30 2.53 19.29 -3.71
CA GLU A 30 1.88 18.02 -3.34
C GLU A 30 2.11 16.94 -4.42
N GLU A 31 2.18 17.30 -5.70
CA GLU A 31 2.55 16.36 -6.77
C GLU A 31 3.99 15.85 -6.63
N GLU A 32 4.93 16.73 -6.26
CA GLU A 32 6.31 16.35 -5.98
C GLU A 32 6.41 15.45 -4.74
N GLU A 33 5.68 15.77 -3.67
CA GLU A 33 5.59 14.92 -2.46
C GLU A 33 5.03 13.54 -2.80
N ILE A 34 3.94 13.46 -3.58
CA ILE A 34 3.36 12.18 -4.04
C ILE A 34 4.37 11.38 -4.86
N SER A 35 5.11 12.02 -5.76
CA SER A 35 6.13 11.36 -6.58
C SER A 35 7.25 10.75 -5.72
N ASN A 36 7.74 11.51 -4.75
CA ASN A 36 8.75 11.03 -3.80
C ASN A 36 8.22 9.88 -2.93
N LEU A 37 7.00 10.01 -2.41
CA LEU A 37 6.35 8.95 -1.63
C LEU A 37 6.16 7.67 -2.45
N LYS A 38 5.84 7.78 -3.75
CA LYS A 38 5.75 6.62 -4.66
C LYS A 38 7.11 5.94 -4.86
N LYS A 39 8.20 6.70 -4.98
CA LYS A 39 9.56 6.13 -5.05
C LYS A 39 9.91 5.35 -3.78
N VAL A 40 9.69 5.97 -2.61
CA VAL A 40 9.94 5.30 -1.31
C VAL A 40 9.07 4.05 -1.16
N LEU A 41 7.82 4.09 -1.65
CA LEU A 41 6.93 2.93 -1.64
C LEU A 41 7.50 1.76 -2.45
N GLU A 42 8.05 2.02 -3.64
CA GLU A 42 8.70 1.00 -4.47
C GLU A 42 9.98 0.46 -3.83
N GLU A 43 10.80 1.31 -3.22
CA GLU A 43 11.99 0.87 -2.47
C GLU A 43 11.62 -0.05 -1.29
N LEU A 44 10.54 0.26 -0.56
CA LEU A 44 10.06 -0.58 0.52
C LEU A 44 9.49 -1.92 0.03
N LYS A 45 8.84 -1.94 -1.13
CA LYS A 45 8.40 -3.19 -1.77
C LYS A 45 9.60 -4.04 -2.17
N ALA A 46 10.63 -3.45 -2.79
CA ALA A 46 11.85 -4.16 -3.15
C ALA A 46 12.56 -4.77 -1.92
N LYS A 47 12.71 -4.00 -0.83
CA LYS A 47 13.26 -4.53 0.44
C LYS A 47 12.43 -5.68 1.01
N LYS A 48 11.10 -5.62 0.89
CA LYS A 48 10.23 -6.72 1.31
C LYS A 48 10.44 -7.98 0.47
N GLU A 49 10.67 -7.83 -0.83
CA GLU A 49 11.00 -8.95 -1.73
C GLU A 49 12.35 -9.57 -1.39
N GLU A 50 13.37 -8.76 -1.09
CA GLU A 50 14.67 -9.21 -0.61
C GLU A 50 14.54 -10.06 0.67
N ILE A 51 13.79 -9.59 1.66
CA ILE A 51 13.54 -10.35 2.89
C ILE A 51 12.82 -11.67 2.59
N ASN A 52 11.86 -11.69 1.66
CA ASN A 52 11.21 -12.94 1.26
C ASN A 52 12.19 -13.93 0.61
N LEU A 53 13.16 -13.45 -0.17
CA LEU A 53 14.22 -14.30 -0.72
C LEU A 53 15.14 -14.83 0.39
N GLU A 54 15.48 -14.00 1.38
CA GLU A 54 16.26 -14.42 2.55
C GLU A 54 15.54 -15.47 3.38
N LEU A 55 14.23 -15.33 3.61
CA LEU A 55 13.41 -16.33 4.30
C LEU A 55 13.45 -17.68 3.56
N LYS A 56 13.29 -17.68 2.23
CA LYS A 56 13.39 -18.90 1.42
C LYS A 56 14.77 -19.54 1.50
N LYS A 57 15.83 -18.71 1.48
CA LYS A 57 17.20 -19.18 1.64
C LYS A 57 17.44 -19.80 3.02
N LEU A 58 16.92 -19.17 4.07
CA LEU A 58 17.02 -19.66 5.44
C LEU A 58 16.34 -21.02 5.60
N ASP A 59 15.14 -21.19 5.03
CA ASP A 59 14.45 -22.49 5.03
C ASP A 59 15.22 -23.54 4.21
N ALA A 60 15.79 -23.18 3.06
CA ALA A 60 16.63 -24.08 2.27
C ALA A 60 17.91 -24.50 3.02
N ASP A 61 18.60 -23.57 3.68
CA ASP A 61 19.79 -23.86 4.47
C ASP A 61 19.47 -24.76 5.68
N PHE A 62 18.28 -24.63 6.27
CA PHE A 62 17.80 -25.52 7.33
C PHE A 62 17.52 -26.93 6.80
N LEU A 63 16.81 -27.05 5.67
CA LEU A 63 16.52 -28.35 5.04
C LEU A 63 17.80 -29.09 4.60
N LEU A 64 18.82 -28.35 4.18
CA LEU A 64 20.14 -28.88 3.83
C LEU A 64 21.01 -29.20 5.06
N GLY A 65 20.52 -28.95 6.28
CA GLY A 65 21.24 -29.20 7.53
C GLY A 65 22.43 -28.27 7.78
N LYS A 66 22.53 -27.15 7.04
CA LYS A 66 23.62 -26.18 7.20
C LYS A 66 23.46 -25.30 8.43
N ILE A 67 22.22 -25.12 8.90
CA ILE A 67 21.90 -24.37 10.11
C ILE A 67 21.04 -25.22 11.03
N ASP A 68 21.21 -25.02 12.34
CA ASP A 68 20.36 -25.65 13.34
C ASP A 68 19.01 -24.93 13.47
N ALA A 69 18.04 -25.60 14.09
CA ALA A 69 16.69 -25.07 14.29
C ALA A 69 16.67 -23.75 15.07
N ARG A 70 17.57 -23.60 16.05
CA ARG A 70 17.63 -22.40 16.91
C ARG A 70 18.08 -21.18 16.13
N LYS A 71 19.10 -21.30 15.28
CA LYS A 71 19.58 -20.25 14.38
C LYS A 71 18.55 -19.91 13.32
N ARG A 72 17.86 -20.92 12.78
CA ARG A 72 16.75 -20.71 11.84
C ARG A 72 15.65 -19.87 12.49
N ASP A 73 15.18 -20.25 13.68
CA ASP A 73 14.11 -19.52 14.35
C ASP A 73 14.51 -18.10 14.76
N GLN A 74 15.75 -17.91 15.23
CA GLN A 74 16.27 -16.56 15.55
C GLN A 74 16.28 -15.64 14.33
N ASN A 75 16.82 -16.12 13.20
CA ASN A 75 16.86 -15.35 11.95
C ASN A 75 15.47 -15.12 11.39
N TYR A 76 14.59 -16.13 11.44
CA TYR A 76 13.21 -16.02 11.02
C TYR A 76 12.47 -14.93 11.80
N ILE A 77 12.59 -14.92 13.13
CA ILE A 77 11.98 -13.87 13.98
C ILE A 77 12.51 -12.48 13.61
N LYS A 78 13.82 -12.36 13.35
CA LYS A 78 14.43 -11.08 12.94
C LYS A 78 13.83 -10.56 11.63
N LEU A 79 13.81 -11.41 10.59
CA LEU A 79 13.28 -11.08 9.27
C LEU A 79 11.78 -10.78 9.30
N MET A 80 11.02 -11.51 10.12
CA MET A 80 9.59 -11.24 10.32
C MET A 80 9.35 -9.89 10.99
N ARG A 81 10.15 -9.50 11.99
CA ARG A 81 10.05 -8.17 12.63
C ARG A 81 10.36 -7.06 11.64
N GLU A 82 11.38 -7.23 10.80
CA GLU A 82 11.72 -6.26 9.75
C GLU A 82 10.60 -6.15 8.71
N THR A 83 10.05 -7.29 8.26
CA THR A 83 8.88 -7.32 7.37
C THR A 83 7.67 -6.59 7.96
N MET A 84 7.41 -6.74 9.26
CA MET A 84 6.33 -6.02 9.95
C MET A 84 6.56 -4.51 9.96
N LYS A 85 7.80 -4.05 10.18
CA LYS A 85 8.14 -2.62 10.11
C LYS A 85 7.90 -2.07 8.71
N ILE A 86 8.39 -2.76 7.69
CA ILE A 86 8.20 -2.37 6.28
C ILE A 86 6.71 -2.29 5.93
N ASN A 87 5.90 -3.28 6.33
CA ASN A 87 4.46 -3.25 6.06
C ASN A 87 3.76 -2.04 6.72
N ARG A 88 4.19 -1.64 7.93
CA ARG A 88 3.68 -0.44 8.59
C ARG A 88 4.06 0.83 7.84
N GLU A 89 5.32 0.94 7.42
CA GLU A 89 5.81 2.08 6.62
C GLU A 89 5.08 2.18 5.28
N ILE A 90 4.92 1.07 4.56
CA ILE A 90 4.12 0.98 3.33
C ILE A 90 2.69 1.49 3.57
N THR A 91 2.07 1.08 4.68
CA THR A 91 0.70 1.49 5.01
C THR A 91 0.63 2.98 5.31
N ALA A 92 1.58 3.53 6.07
CA ALA A 92 1.66 4.95 6.37
C ALA A 92 1.86 5.79 5.12
N ILE A 93 2.76 5.38 4.22
CA ILE A 93 3.02 6.05 2.95
C ILE A 93 1.78 6.00 2.05
N ARG A 94 1.09 4.86 1.98
CA ARG A 94 -0.16 4.73 1.24
C ARG A 94 -1.23 5.69 1.74
N GLN A 95 -1.42 5.76 3.06
CA GLN A 95 -2.36 6.71 3.68
C GLN A 95 -1.98 8.16 3.38
N ARG A 96 -0.69 8.49 3.42
CA ARG A 96 -0.19 9.82 3.09
C ARG A 96 -0.47 10.20 1.64
N ILE A 97 -0.16 9.33 0.67
CA ILE A 97 -0.46 9.57 -0.75
C ILE A 97 -1.96 9.79 -0.97
N ILE A 98 -2.82 8.97 -0.36
CA ILE A 98 -4.29 9.14 -0.46
C ILE A 98 -4.74 10.47 0.14
N SER A 99 -4.16 10.89 1.27
CA SER A 99 -4.49 12.16 1.92
C SER A 99 -4.14 13.38 1.07
N LEU A 100 -3.08 13.28 0.26
CA LEU A 100 -2.64 14.31 -0.69
C LEU A 100 -3.44 14.28 -2.01
N GLY A 101 -4.44 13.39 -2.14
CA GLY A 101 -5.24 13.25 -3.36
C GLY A 101 -4.59 12.38 -4.44
N GLY A 102 -3.45 11.75 -4.16
CA GLY A 102 -2.77 10.85 -5.07
C GLY A 102 -3.49 9.50 -5.21
N VAL A 103 -3.46 8.95 -6.43
CA VAL A 103 -3.94 7.59 -6.71
C VAL A 103 -2.77 6.61 -6.67
N ILE A 104 -2.98 5.49 -5.96
CA ILE A 104 -2.09 4.34 -5.93
C ILE A 104 -2.85 3.21 -6.63
N GLU A 105 -2.28 2.69 -7.72
CA GLU A 105 -2.77 1.43 -8.31
C GLU A 105 -2.44 0.30 -7.32
N ILE A 106 -3.47 -0.43 -6.91
CA ILE A 106 -3.40 -1.52 -5.91
C ILE A 106 -2.87 -2.78 -6.56
#